data_AF-A0A7S4DWY5-F1
#
_entry.id   AF-A0A7S4DWY5-F1
#
_cell.length_a   1.000
_cell.length_b   1.000
_cell.length_c   1.000
_cell.angle_alpha   90.00
_cell.angle_beta   90.00
_cell.angle_gamma   90.00
#
_symmetry.space_group_name_H-M   'P 1'
#
loop_
_entity.id
_entity.type
_entity.pdbx_description
1 polymer ?
#
loop_
_entity_poly.entity_id
_entity_poly.type
_entity_poly.pdbx_seq_one_letter_code
_entity_poly.pdbx_strand_id
1 'polypeptide(L)'
;IFRAEGGSPRAFGVNQDLVMGSLLSSSKSSDYANLVIDFDNVKPSSKEVEIYNQVQKILDQCPKVLSLINEYKDCTQLCSKAMSSPSEESEEKAFSALLKSVKSVKVFYDFSNDLKKCVPVLLNELSKPAEETKQTLQDQQALVKQFANILDFVLTFDQIRMMRPHLSNDFSYYRRYLPKFSRRPDIDVKADEASAMALFTARHCPMMVSLSSATAECLEQNRHVTNAMSAMANACLAMLKNKRFSSVDTNKYVARAMVGAVVLFDHVYPSGVFYKSPVDIKGIIKFLKKAEFDAVSLLATIRYSSKNFKHETTPSSITDLFD
;
A
#
# COMPACT_ATOMS: atom_id res chain seq x y z
N ILE A 1 10.15 29.63 41.94
CA ILE A 1 8.73 30.04 42.02
C ILE A 1 8.33 30.50 40.63
N PHE A 2 7.52 29.68 39.96
CA PHE A 2 6.53 29.91 38.90
C PHE A 2 6.48 28.67 38.02
N ARG A 3 5.42 27.90 38.30
CA ARG A 3 5.00 26.65 37.68
C ARG A 3 4.00 27.06 36.59
N ALA A 4 4.18 26.61 35.36
CA ALA A 4 3.16 26.70 34.32
C ALA A 4 2.68 25.29 34.01
N GLU A 5 1.42 25.04 34.31
CA GLU A 5 0.67 23.83 33.99
C GLU A 5 0.34 23.84 32.48
N GLY A 6 0.46 22.67 31.83
CA GLY A 6 0.10 22.46 30.43
C GLY A 6 -0.39 21.03 30.27
N GLY A 7 -1.69 20.89 29.99
CA GLY A 7 -2.48 19.68 30.16
C GLY A 7 -2.12 18.49 29.26
N SER A 8 -2.27 17.30 29.85
CA SER A 8 -2.28 16.01 29.17
C SER A 8 -3.54 15.84 28.29
N PRO A 9 -3.45 15.28 27.06
CA PRO A 9 -4.63 14.95 26.29
C PRO A 9 -5.41 13.81 26.94
N ARG A 10 -6.69 14.08 27.23
CA ARG A 10 -7.65 13.10 27.76
C ARG A 10 -7.79 11.92 26.80
N ALA A 11 -7.49 10.72 27.31
CA ALA A 11 -7.90 9.47 26.70
C ALA A 11 -9.44 9.41 26.72
N PHE A 12 -10.06 9.38 25.54
CA PHE A 12 -11.49 9.08 25.41
C PHE A 12 -11.68 7.57 25.54
N GLY A 13 -12.18 7.14 26.70
CA GLY A 13 -12.63 5.78 26.94
C GLY A 13 -13.87 5.48 26.12
N VAL A 14 -13.70 4.73 25.03
CA VAL A 14 -14.79 3.94 24.46
C VAL A 14 -14.78 2.61 25.23
N ASN A 15 -15.91 2.22 25.81
CA ASN A 15 -16.08 0.94 26.49
C ASN A 15 -15.70 -0.22 25.55
N GLN A 16 -14.46 -0.72 25.68
CA GLN A 16 -13.86 -1.75 24.82
C GLN A 16 -14.25 -3.19 25.24
N ASP A 17 -14.89 -3.37 26.39
CA ASP A 17 -15.04 -4.71 27.00
C ASP A 17 -16.32 -5.46 26.58
N LEU A 18 -17.31 -4.80 25.98
CA LEU A 18 -18.60 -5.44 25.63
C LEU A 18 -18.69 -6.00 24.20
N VAL A 19 -17.72 -5.68 23.32
CA VAL A 19 -17.70 -6.18 21.92
C VAL A 19 -16.62 -7.25 21.69
N MET A 20 -15.62 -7.33 22.58
CA MET A 20 -14.49 -8.28 22.44
C MET A 20 -14.89 -9.75 22.59
N GLY A 21 -15.96 -10.06 23.34
CA GLY A 21 -16.35 -11.44 23.64
C GLY A 21 -17.08 -12.19 22.51
N SER A 22 -17.71 -11.49 21.57
CA SER A 22 -18.60 -12.11 20.56
C SER A 22 -18.01 -12.17 19.15
N LEU A 23 -17.03 -11.31 18.81
CA LEU A 23 -16.45 -11.23 17.46
C LEU A 23 -15.14 -12.03 17.31
N LEU A 24 -14.46 -12.36 18.41
CA LEU A 24 -13.20 -13.11 18.37
C LEU A 24 -13.38 -14.64 18.28
N SER A 25 -14.61 -15.16 18.40
CA SER A 25 -14.85 -16.61 18.43
C SER A 25 -15.46 -17.22 17.15
N SER A 26 -15.82 -16.42 16.13
CA SER A 26 -16.67 -16.95 15.05
C SER A 26 -16.13 -16.91 13.63
N SER A 27 -14.94 -16.38 13.32
CA SER A 27 -14.38 -16.54 11.97
C SER A 27 -13.53 -17.81 11.89
N LYS A 28 -14.20 -18.97 11.87
CA LYS A 28 -13.55 -20.24 11.55
C LYS A 28 -13.05 -20.17 10.10
N SER A 29 -11.89 -20.75 9.80
CA SER A 29 -11.36 -20.79 8.42
C SER A 29 -12.32 -21.46 7.41
N SER A 30 -13.32 -22.20 7.89
CA SER A 30 -14.41 -22.77 7.10
C SER A 30 -15.28 -21.72 6.40
N ASP A 31 -15.44 -20.53 6.98
CA ASP A 31 -16.41 -19.55 6.48
C ASP A 31 -15.89 -18.86 5.21
N TYR A 32 -14.56 -18.72 5.09
CA TYR A 32 -13.91 -18.21 3.89
C TYR A 32 -13.64 -19.29 2.83
N ALA A 33 -13.77 -20.57 3.17
CA ALA A 33 -13.57 -21.67 2.21
C ALA A 33 -14.60 -21.64 1.07
N ASN A 34 -15.76 -21.03 1.32
CA ASN A 34 -16.84 -20.86 0.35
C ASN A 34 -16.75 -19.56 -0.46
N LEU A 35 -15.91 -18.59 -0.04
CA LEU A 35 -15.73 -17.33 -0.76
C LEU A 35 -14.81 -17.56 -1.97
N VAL A 36 -15.41 -17.70 -3.14
CA VAL A 36 -14.70 -17.89 -4.42
C VAL A 36 -14.75 -16.61 -5.24
N ILE A 37 -13.58 -16.10 -5.61
CA ILE A 37 -13.42 -14.89 -6.43
C ILE A 37 -12.84 -15.33 -7.79
N ASP A 38 -13.52 -14.99 -8.89
CA ASP A 38 -13.00 -15.17 -10.24
C ASP A 38 -12.04 -14.03 -10.60
N PHE A 39 -10.74 -14.29 -10.49
CA PHE A 39 -9.71 -13.33 -10.89
C PHE A 39 -9.42 -13.34 -12.39
N ASP A 40 -9.86 -14.34 -13.15
CA ASP A 40 -9.51 -14.47 -14.55
C ASP A 40 -10.53 -13.75 -15.45
N ASN A 41 -11.83 -13.99 -15.26
CA ASN A 41 -12.86 -13.62 -16.24
C ASN A 41 -13.98 -12.70 -15.74
N VAL A 42 -13.91 -12.21 -14.51
CA VAL A 42 -14.96 -11.36 -13.93
C VAL A 42 -15.20 -10.06 -14.74
N LYS A 43 -16.48 -9.70 -14.86
CA LYS A 43 -16.98 -8.45 -15.44
C LYS A 43 -17.86 -7.73 -14.41
N PRO A 44 -17.91 -6.39 -14.41
CA PRO A 44 -18.75 -5.64 -13.48
C PRO A 44 -20.24 -5.91 -13.74
N SER A 45 -20.99 -6.11 -12.66
CA SER A 45 -22.45 -6.07 -12.69
C SER A 45 -22.96 -4.63 -12.87
N SER A 46 -24.27 -4.47 -13.12
CA SER A 46 -24.91 -3.15 -13.21
C SER A 46 -24.80 -2.34 -11.91
N LYS A 47 -24.67 -3.01 -10.76
CA LYS A 47 -24.47 -2.36 -9.46
C LYS A 47 -23.04 -1.87 -9.25
N GLU A 48 -22.07 -2.56 -9.85
CA GLU A 48 -20.65 -2.24 -9.69
C GLU A 48 -20.15 -1.22 -10.72
N VAL A 49 -20.82 -1.10 -11.88
CA VAL A 49 -20.29 -0.43 -13.08
C VAL A 49 -19.84 1.02 -12.84
N GLU A 50 -20.55 1.76 -11.98
CA GLU A 50 -20.21 3.16 -11.70
C GLU A 50 -18.87 3.27 -10.97
N ILE A 51 -18.74 2.60 -9.82
CA ILE A 51 -17.50 2.56 -9.03
C ILE A 51 -16.39 1.89 -9.85
N TYR A 52 -16.72 0.81 -10.56
CA TYR A 52 -15.78 0.10 -11.41
C TYR A 52 -15.13 1.03 -12.43
N ASN A 53 -15.92 1.84 -13.14
CA ASN A 53 -15.40 2.77 -14.13
C ASN A 53 -14.55 3.89 -13.50
N GLN A 54 -14.89 4.35 -12.30
CA GLN A 54 -14.09 5.34 -11.58
C GLN A 54 -12.71 4.77 -11.21
N VAL A 55 -12.68 3.56 -10.64
CA VAL A 55 -11.45 2.87 -10.24
C VAL A 55 -10.61 2.47 -11.46
N GLN A 56 -11.26 2.04 -12.55
CA GLN A 56 -10.58 1.58 -13.75
C GLN A 56 -9.72 2.69 -14.38
N LYS A 57 -10.19 3.95 -14.37
CA LYS A 57 -9.41 5.11 -14.86
C LYS A 57 -8.08 5.28 -14.14
N ILE A 58 -7.99 4.88 -12.88
CA ILE A 58 -6.75 4.92 -12.10
C ILE A 58 -5.90 3.69 -12.44
N LEU A 59 -6.52 2.50 -12.47
CA LEU A 59 -5.82 1.26 -12.79
C LEU A 59 -5.20 1.25 -14.21
N ASP A 60 -5.82 1.90 -15.17
CA ASP A 60 -5.31 2.01 -16.55
C ASP A 60 -3.96 2.76 -16.62
N GLN A 61 -3.62 3.55 -15.60
CA GLN A 61 -2.35 4.27 -15.51
C GLN A 61 -1.24 3.44 -14.86
N CYS A 62 -1.57 2.36 -14.13
CA CYS A 62 -0.61 1.52 -13.41
C CYS A 62 0.56 1.04 -14.29
N PRO A 63 0.36 0.52 -15.52
CA PRO A 63 1.46 0.04 -16.35
C PRO A 63 2.48 1.15 -16.68
N LYS A 64 1.99 2.35 -16.97
CA LYS A 64 2.83 3.52 -17.26
C LYS A 64 3.65 3.93 -16.04
N VAL A 65 3.02 3.96 -14.86
CA VAL A 65 3.71 4.32 -13.61
C VAL A 65 4.77 3.28 -13.24
N LEU A 66 4.47 1.99 -13.39
CA LEU A 66 5.42 0.90 -13.14
C LEU A 66 6.59 0.91 -14.13
N SER A 67 6.35 1.13 -15.43
CA SER A 67 7.44 1.29 -16.42
C SER A 67 8.33 2.47 -16.04
N LEU A 68 7.75 3.61 -15.66
CA LEU A 68 8.51 4.81 -15.34
C LEU A 68 9.42 4.65 -14.11
N ILE A 69 8.97 3.97 -13.05
CA ILE A 69 9.84 3.69 -11.90
C ILE A 69 10.87 2.61 -12.23
N ASN A 70 10.52 1.62 -13.04
CA ASN A 70 11.46 0.60 -13.48
C ASN A 70 12.57 1.18 -14.38
N GLU A 71 12.27 2.18 -15.19
CA GLU A 71 13.22 2.83 -16.09
C GLU A 71 13.91 4.06 -15.47
N TYR A 72 13.59 4.39 -14.20
CA TYR A 72 14.17 5.53 -13.50
C TYR A 72 15.70 5.49 -13.49
N LYS A 73 16.33 6.51 -14.08
CA LYS A 73 17.78 6.70 -14.07
C LYS A 73 18.15 7.76 -13.04
N ASP A 74 19.09 7.41 -12.16
CA ASP A 74 19.55 8.33 -11.14
C ASP A 74 20.51 9.40 -11.70
N CYS A 75 20.65 10.50 -10.96
CA CYS A 75 21.53 11.61 -11.31
C CYS A 75 22.82 11.63 -10.47
N THR A 76 23.16 10.54 -9.77
CA THR A 76 24.18 10.53 -8.71
C THR A 76 25.53 11.03 -9.20
N GLN A 77 25.98 10.61 -10.38
CA GLN A 77 27.28 11.01 -10.94
C GLN A 77 27.35 12.52 -11.23
N LEU A 78 26.29 13.07 -11.85
CA LEU A 78 26.22 14.50 -12.18
C LEU A 78 26.11 15.35 -10.91
N CYS A 79 25.25 14.96 -9.97
CA CYS A 79 25.10 15.62 -8.68
C CYS A 79 26.39 15.57 -7.85
N SER A 80 27.08 14.43 -7.83
CA SER A 80 28.36 14.29 -7.10
C SER A 80 29.43 15.20 -7.68
N LYS A 81 29.55 15.26 -9.02
CA LYS A 81 30.49 16.17 -9.70
C LYS A 81 30.18 17.64 -9.41
N ALA A 82 28.91 18.03 -9.44
CA ALA A 82 28.49 19.39 -9.15
C ALA A 82 28.76 19.81 -7.69
N MET A 83 28.81 18.85 -6.76
CA MET A 83 29.19 19.11 -5.37
C MET A 83 30.70 19.14 -5.13
N SER A 84 31.45 18.20 -5.73
CA SER A 84 32.90 18.06 -5.50
C SER A 84 33.72 19.08 -6.28
N SER A 85 33.22 19.55 -7.42
CA SER A 85 33.85 20.58 -8.24
C SER A 85 32.77 21.53 -8.80
N PRO A 86 32.25 22.44 -7.96
CA PRO A 86 31.17 23.34 -8.35
C PRO A 86 31.63 24.32 -9.42
N SER A 87 30.93 24.32 -10.55
CA SER A 87 31.04 25.32 -11.61
C SER A 87 29.67 25.53 -12.23
N GLU A 88 29.46 26.67 -12.89
CA GLU A 88 28.18 26.96 -13.56
C GLU A 88 27.80 25.84 -14.54
N GLU A 89 28.78 25.31 -15.29
CA GLU A 89 28.57 24.18 -16.20
C GLU A 89 28.21 22.88 -15.47
N SER A 90 28.87 22.55 -14.35
CA SER A 90 28.61 21.29 -13.64
C SER A 90 27.25 21.31 -12.93
N GLU A 91 26.87 22.45 -12.37
CA GLU A 91 25.57 22.64 -11.73
C GLU A 91 24.43 22.68 -12.75
N GLU A 92 24.60 23.35 -13.89
CA GLU A 92 23.58 23.43 -14.95
C GLU A 92 23.30 22.05 -15.56
N LYS A 93 24.34 21.24 -15.77
CA LYS A 93 24.19 19.84 -16.23
C LYS A 93 23.48 18.97 -15.19
N ALA A 94 23.84 19.10 -13.92
CA ALA A 94 23.18 18.36 -12.83
C ALA A 94 21.71 18.76 -12.70
N PHE A 95 21.41 20.06 -12.69
CA PHE A 95 20.05 20.56 -12.56
C PHE A 95 19.17 20.14 -13.74
N SER A 96 19.67 20.23 -14.98
CA SER A 96 18.95 19.79 -16.17
C SER A 96 18.63 18.29 -16.16
N ALA A 97 19.52 17.46 -15.60
CA ALA A 97 19.24 16.04 -15.42
C ALA A 97 18.19 15.80 -14.32
N LEU A 98 18.30 16.52 -13.20
CA LEU A 98 17.35 16.47 -12.09
C LEU A 98 15.93 16.85 -12.51
N LEU A 99 15.74 17.79 -13.44
CA LEU A 99 14.41 18.13 -13.96
C LEU A 99 13.69 16.92 -14.57
N LYS A 100 14.42 16.00 -15.22
CA LYS A 100 13.83 14.76 -15.75
C LYS A 100 13.42 13.80 -14.63
N SER A 101 14.29 13.62 -13.64
CA SER A 101 14.00 12.80 -12.46
C SER A 101 12.79 13.32 -11.68
N VAL A 102 12.69 14.64 -11.49
CA VAL A 102 11.59 15.31 -10.78
C VAL A 102 10.26 15.11 -11.49
N LYS A 103 10.23 15.15 -12.83
CA LYS A 103 9.03 14.83 -13.61
C LYS A 103 8.53 13.41 -13.32
N SER A 104 9.42 12.43 -13.24
CA SER A 104 9.04 11.07 -12.85
C SER A 104 8.50 10.99 -11.43
N VAL A 105 9.18 11.64 -10.48
CA VAL A 105 8.72 11.70 -9.08
C VAL A 105 7.35 12.36 -8.96
N LYS A 106 7.08 13.42 -9.75
CA LYS A 106 5.77 14.06 -9.80
C LYS A 106 4.67 13.09 -10.24
N VAL A 107 4.91 12.32 -11.30
CA VAL A 107 3.96 11.28 -11.74
C VAL A 107 3.66 10.28 -10.63
N PHE A 108 4.68 9.83 -9.88
CA PHE A 108 4.48 8.90 -8.76
C PHE A 108 3.67 9.52 -7.62
N TYR A 109 4.00 10.76 -7.27
CA TYR A 109 3.33 11.48 -6.20
C TYR A 109 1.86 11.78 -6.54
N ASP A 110 1.60 12.28 -7.74
CA ASP A 110 0.24 12.56 -8.23
C ASP A 110 -0.59 11.27 -8.28
N PHE A 111 -0.02 10.17 -8.79
CA PHE A 111 -0.69 8.87 -8.80
C PHE A 111 -1.02 8.37 -7.38
N SER A 112 -0.13 8.60 -6.41
CA SER A 112 -0.40 8.25 -5.01
C SER A 112 -1.58 9.06 -4.43
N ASN A 113 -1.75 10.31 -4.85
CA ASN A 113 -2.89 11.14 -4.45
C ASN A 113 -4.19 10.68 -5.12
N ASP A 114 -4.13 10.19 -6.36
CA ASP A 114 -5.29 9.61 -7.03
C ASP A 114 -5.73 8.30 -6.36
N LEU A 115 -4.78 7.45 -5.95
CA LEU A 115 -5.07 6.27 -5.12
C LEU A 115 -5.76 6.67 -3.81
N LYS A 116 -5.27 7.71 -3.12
CA LYS A 116 -5.88 8.20 -1.86
C LYS A 116 -7.34 8.63 -2.03
N LYS A 117 -7.72 9.15 -3.20
CA LYS A 117 -9.10 9.55 -3.48
C LYS A 117 -9.97 8.36 -3.87
N CYS A 118 -9.43 7.45 -4.66
CA CYS A 118 -10.16 6.34 -5.26
C CYS A 118 -10.42 5.19 -4.29
N VAL A 119 -9.45 4.87 -3.42
CA VAL A 119 -9.51 3.70 -2.55
C VAL A 119 -10.62 3.80 -1.49
N PRO A 120 -10.85 4.95 -0.83
CA PRO A 120 -11.97 5.08 0.11
C PRO A 120 -13.33 4.80 -0.51
N VAL A 121 -13.55 5.20 -1.78
CA VAL A 121 -14.80 4.91 -2.51
C VAL A 121 -14.99 3.40 -2.67
N LEU A 122 -13.94 2.71 -3.14
CA LEU A 122 -13.96 1.27 -3.34
C LEU A 122 -14.14 0.50 -2.02
N LEU A 123 -13.35 0.85 -1.00
CA LEU A 123 -13.39 0.17 0.30
C LEU A 123 -14.72 0.40 1.01
N ASN A 124 -15.30 1.60 0.93
CA ASN A 124 -16.61 1.84 1.52
C ASN A 124 -17.68 0.93 0.91
N GLU A 125 -17.67 0.73 -0.40
CA GLU A 125 -18.61 -0.18 -1.08
C GLU A 125 -18.39 -1.65 -0.66
N LEU A 126 -17.14 -2.12 -0.72
CA LEU A 126 -16.79 -3.49 -0.35
C LEU A 126 -17.01 -3.81 1.14
N SER A 127 -17.17 -2.78 1.97
CA SER A 127 -17.28 -2.90 3.42
C SER A 127 -18.66 -2.55 3.96
N LYS A 128 -19.66 -2.37 3.08
CA LYS A 128 -21.05 -2.23 3.54
C LYS A 128 -21.49 -3.54 4.21
N PRO A 129 -22.12 -3.50 5.39
CA PRO A 129 -22.63 -4.71 6.03
C PRO A 129 -23.56 -5.50 5.10
N ALA A 130 -23.40 -6.81 5.08
CA ALA A 130 -24.25 -7.69 4.27
C ALA A 130 -25.73 -7.61 4.70
N GLU A 131 -25.99 -7.29 5.97
CA GLU A 131 -27.34 -7.05 6.50
C GLU A 131 -28.03 -5.84 5.84
N GLU A 132 -27.26 -4.82 5.46
CA GLU A 132 -27.77 -3.59 4.86
C GLU A 132 -27.93 -3.72 3.34
N THR A 133 -26.98 -4.37 2.67
CA THR A 133 -26.92 -4.42 1.19
C THR A 133 -27.44 -5.72 0.60
N LYS A 134 -27.54 -6.77 1.40
CA LYS A 134 -27.70 -8.16 0.94
C LYS A 134 -26.62 -8.59 -0.07
N GLN A 135 -25.44 -7.96 -0.01
CA GLN A 135 -24.29 -8.27 -0.87
C GLN A 135 -23.09 -8.66 -0.01
N THR A 136 -22.34 -9.65 -0.50
CA THR A 136 -21.06 -10.11 0.03
C THR A 136 -19.94 -9.73 -0.94
N LEU A 137 -18.68 -9.97 -0.56
CA LEU A 137 -17.55 -9.84 -1.49
C LEU A 137 -17.71 -10.76 -2.73
N GLN A 138 -18.39 -11.91 -2.58
CA GLN A 138 -18.66 -12.84 -3.68
C GLN A 138 -19.69 -12.30 -4.67
N ASP A 139 -20.52 -11.34 -4.27
CA ASP A 139 -21.47 -10.65 -5.13
C ASP A 139 -20.86 -9.41 -5.81
N GLN A 140 -19.64 -9.03 -5.42
CA GLN A 140 -18.93 -7.82 -5.86
C GLN A 140 -17.55 -8.14 -6.44
N GLN A 141 -17.47 -9.21 -7.23
CA GLN A 141 -16.19 -9.77 -7.67
C GLN A 141 -15.36 -8.81 -8.52
N ALA A 142 -16.00 -7.93 -9.31
CA ALA A 142 -15.27 -7.00 -10.17
C ALA A 142 -14.57 -5.93 -9.34
N LEU A 143 -15.25 -5.41 -8.32
CA LEU A 143 -14.68 -4.47 -7.36
C LEU A 143 -13.59 -5.13 -6.50
N VAL A 144 -13.79 -6.39 -6.09
CA VAL A 144 -12.75 -7.16 -5.37
C VAL A 144 -11.50 -7.36 -6.23
N LYS A 145 -11.65 -7.68 -7.53
CA LYS A 145 -10.52 -7.77 -8.47
C LYS A 145 -9.83 -6.41 -8.64
N GLN A 146 -10.56 -5.30 -8.69
CA GLN A 146 -9.93 -3.99 -8.74
C GLN A 146 -9.16 -3.66 -7.47
N PHE A 147 -9.67 -4.03 -6.30
CA PHE A 147 -8.92 -3.87 -5.05
C PHE A 147 -7.64 -4.72 -5.06
N ALA A 148 -7.70 -5.95 -5.55
CA ALA A 148 -6.52 -6.79 -5.77
C ALA A 148 -5.50 -6.16 -6.73
N ASN A 149 -5.95 -5.53 -7.82
CA ASN A 149 -5.07 -4.82 -8.76
C ASN A 149 -4.38 -3.62 -8.11
N ILE A 150 -5.08 -2.87 -7.24
CA ILE A 150 -4.48 -1.77 -6.48
C ILE A 150 -3.40 -2.31 -5.55
N LEU A 151 -3.69 -3.36 -4.78
CA LEU A 151 -2.73 -3.97 -3.86
C LEU A 151 -1.50 -4.51 -4.58
N ASP A 152 -1.71 -5.18 -5.72
CA ASP A 152 -0.65 -5.71 -6.57
C ASP A 152 0.27 -4.58 -7.08
N PHE A 153 -0.33 -3.50 -7.59
CA PHE A 153 0.42 -2.30 -8.00
C PHE A 153 1.23 -1.71 -6.84
N VAL A 154 0.60 -1.50 -5.68
CA VAL A 154 1.23 -0.85 -4.53
C VAL A 154 2.45 -1.64 -4.07
N LEU A 155 2.32 -2.95 -3.91
CA LEU A 155 3.45 -3.80 -3.53
C LEU A 155 4.55 -3.80 -4.58
N THR A 156 4.18 -3.92 -5.85
CA THR A 156 5.16 -3.94 -6.96
C THR A 156 5.93 -2.63 -7.05
N PHE A 157 5.24 -1.50 -6.96
CA PHE A 157 5.85 -0.18 -6.97
C PHE A 157 6.83 -0.02 -5.80
N ASP A 158 6.39 -0.33 -4.57
CA ASP A 158 7.21 -0.15 -3.38
C ASP A 158 8.44 -1.08 -3.38
N GLN A 159 8.31 -2.31 -3.90
CA GLN A 159 9.45 -3.22 -4.10
C GLN A 159 10.48 -2.64 -5.08
N ILE A 160 10.04 -2.13 -6.24
CA ILE A 160 10.96 -1.48 -7.20
C ILE A 160 11.59 -0.23 -6.57
N ARG A 161 10.81 0.57 -5.84
CA ARG A 161 11.28 1.77 -5.14
C ARG A 161 12.38 1.44 -4.13
N MET A 162 12.27 0.34 -3.38
CA MET A 162 13.29 -0.10 -2.43
C MET A 162 14.63 -0.39 -3.12
N MET A 163 14.61 -0.85 -4.37
CA MET A 163 15.81 -1.09 -5.19
C MET A 163 16.37 0.18 -5.85
N ARG A 164 15.77 1.35 -5.61
CA ARG A 164 16.19 2.65 -6.17
C ARG A 164 16.51 3.67 -5.09
N PRO A 165 17.49 3.42 -4.20
CA PRO A 165 17.78 4.31 -3.06
C PRO A 165 18.11 5.74 -3.48
N HIS A 166 18.74 5.92 -4.65
CA HIS A 166 19.15 7.23 -5.17
C HIS A 166 17.99 8.16 -5.53
N LEU A 167 16.76 7.67 -5.72
CA LEU A 167 15.61 8.51 -6.05
C LEU A 167 15.36 9.60 -4.99
N SER A 168 15.48 9.27 -3.70
CA SER A 168 15.35 10.26 -2.61
C SER A 168 16.51 11.26 -2.60
N ASN A 169 17.72 10.83 -2.99
CA ASN A 169 18.90 11.67 -3.02
C ASN A 169 18.82 12.69 -4.17
N ASP A 170 18.43 12.24 -5.37
CA ASP A 170 18.18 13.11 -6.52
C ASP A 170 17.16 14.20 -6.17
N PHE A 171 16.06 13.81 -5.54
CA PHE A 171 15.03 14.77 -5.16
C PHE A 171 15.52 15.77 -4.08
N SER A 172 16.41 15.33 -3.18
CA SER A 172 17.06 16.21 -2.21
C SER A 172 18.02 17.20 -2.89
N TYR A 173 18.77 16.77 -3.91
CA TYR A 173 19.62 17.66 -4.71
C TYR A 173 18.81 18.68 -5.49
N TYR A 174 17.69 18.27 -6.07
CA TYR A 174 16.78 19.19 -6.74
C TYR A 174 16.35 20.33 -5.81
N ARG A 175 15.87 20.00 -4.61
CA ARG A 175 15.47 21.01 -3.61
C ARG A 175 16.60 21.93 -3.20
N ARG A 176 17.83 21.43 -3.11
CA ARG A 176 19.02 22.23 -2.77
C ARG A 176 19.37 23.24 -3.86
N TYR A 177 19.24 22.85 -5.13
CA TYR A 177 19.55 23.73 -6.26
C TYR A 177 18.39 24.63 -6.68
N LEU A 178 17.16 24.28 -6.33
CA LEU A 178 15.95 25.00 -6.72
C LEU A 178 16.00 26.53 -6.44
N PRO A 179 16.47 27.03 -5.29
CA PRO A 179 16.56 28.48 -5.05
C PRO A 179 17.44 29.20 -6.08
N LYS A 180 18.56 28.58 -6.46
CA LYS A 180 19.53 29.11 -7.43
C LYS A 180 18.97 29.16 -8.85
N PHE A 181 18.21 28.16 -9.24
CA PHE A 181 17.63 28.05 -10.59
C PHE A 181 16.17 28.50 -10.68
N SER A 182 15.62 29.11 -9.64
CA SER A 182 14.19 29.45 -9.48
C SER A 182 13.55 30.24 -10.63
N ARG A 183 14.35 30.93 -11.46
CA ARG A 183 13.90 31.72 -12.61
C ARG A 183 13.84 30.92 -13.92
N ARG A 184 14.25 29.65 -13.93
CA ARG A 184 14.21 28.81 -15.13
C ARG A 184 12.75 28.50 -15.53
N PRO A 185 12.41 28.66 -16.83
CA PRO A 185 11.03 28.49 -17.28
C PRO A 185 10.57 27.03 -17.35
N ASP A 186 11.50 26.07 -17.34
CA ASP A 186 11.25 24.62 -17.44
C ASP A 186 11.08 23.94 -16.07
N ILE A 187 10.93 24.71 -14.99
CA ILE A 187 10.62 24.22 -13.64
C ILE A 187 9.11 24.05 -13.48
N ASP A 188 8.68 22.79 -13.46
CA ASP A 188 7.26 22.44 -13.23
C ASP A 188 6.92 22.31 -11.73
N VAL A 189 7.89 21.89 -10.89
CA VAL A 189 7.67 21.61 -9.46
C VAL A 189 8.29 22.70 -8.60
N LYS A 190 7.47 23.56 -7.99
CA LYS A 190 7.94 24.69 -7.15
C LYS A 190 8.23 24.26 -5.71
N ALA A 191 8.78 25.17 -4.91
CA ALA A 191 9.30 24.88 -3.56
C ALA A 191 8.26 24.25 -2.60
N ASP A 192 7.01 24.72 -2.64
CA ASP A 192 5.94 24.21 -1.76
C ASP A 192 5.58 22.76 -2.11
N GLU A 193 5.31 22.49 -3.40
CA GLU A 193 5.02 21.16 -3.91
C GLU A 193 6.21 20.20 -3.71
N ALA A 194 7.43 20.68 -3.96
CA ALA A 194 8.65 19.92 -3.72
C ALA A 194 8.79 19.50 -2.26
N SER A 195 8.28 20.26 -1.29
CA SER A 195 8.37 19.88 0.12
C SER A 195 7.44 18.70 0.44
N ALA A 196 6.23 18.67 -0.12
CA ALA A 196 5.32 17.53 0.03
C ALA A 196 5.84 16.27 -0.68
N MET A 197 6.36 16.43 -1.90
CA MET A 197 6.97 15.33 -2.66
C MET A 197 8.22 14.76 -1.97
N ALA A 198 9.00 15.58 -1.27
CA ALA A 198 10.18 15.09 -0.54
C ALA A 198 9.80 14.09 0.56
N LEU A 199 8.70 14.36 1.27
CA LEU A 199 8.20 13.43 2.28
C LEU A 199 7.78 12.10 1.64
N PHE A 200 7.14 12.14 0.47
CA PHE A 200 6.81 10.94 -0.31
C PHE A 200 8.07 10.17 -0.68
N THR A 201 9.08 10.81 -1.26
CA THR A 201 10.31 10.13 -1.69
C THR A 201 11.14 9.54 -0.55
N ALA A 202 11.01 10.09 0.67
CA ALA A 202 11.73 9.65 1.86
C ALA A 202 11.12 8.41 2.52
N ARG A 203 9.88 8.04 2.20
CA ARG A 203 9.25 6.82 2.73
C ARG A 203 9.85 5.56 2.06
N HIS A 204 10.00 4.49 2.83
CA HIS A 204 10.41 3.18 2.32
C HIS A 204 9.32 2.51 1.47
N CYS A 205 8.05 2.67 1.84
CA CYS A 205 6.88 2.14 1.12
C CYS A 205 5.88 3.26 0.85
N PRO A 206 6.21 4.22 -0.04
CA PRO A 206 5.42 5.44 -0.23
C PRO A 206 3.99 5.19 -0.71
N MET A 207 3.77 4.18 -1.57
CA MET A 207 2.43 3.84 -2.04
C MET A 207 1.61 3.18 -0.94
N MET A 208 2.20 2.24 -0.18
CA MET A 208 1.52 1.61 0.95
C MET A 208 1.18 2.64 2.05
N VAL A 209 2.07 3.58 2.36
CA VAL A 209 1.79 4.66 3.31
C VAL A 209 0.64 5.56 2.83
N SER A 210 0.60 5.85 1.53
CA SER A 210 -0.48 6.63 0.94
C SER A 210 -1.81 5.90 1.04
N LEU A 211 -1.81 4.60 0.70
CA LEU A 211 -2.96 3.72 0.78
C LEU A 211 -3.46 3.58 2.22
N SER A 212 -2.57 3.31 3.17
CA SER A 212 -2.94 3.11 4.58
C SER A 212 -3.45 4.38 5.24
N SER A 213 -2.92 5.55 4.87
CA SER A 213 -3.45 6.84 5.35
C SER A 213 -4.89 7.06 4.91
N ALA A 214 -5.19 6.86 3.62
CA ALA A 214 -6.56 6.99 3.09
C ALA A 214 -7.51 5.95 3.69
N THR A 215 -7.03 4.71 3.89
CA THR A 215 -7.83 3.66 4.53
C THR A 215 -8.10 3.97 6.01
N ALA A 216 -7.15 4.60 6.72
CA ALA A 216 -7.36 5.03 8.11
C ALA A 216 -8.44 6.12 8.22
N GLU A 217 -8.43 7.11 7.31
CA GLU A 217 -9.49 8.13 7.22
C GLU A 217 -10.86 7.48 6.92
N CYS A 218 -10.88 6.47 6.03
CA CYS A 218 -12.09 5.72 5.71
C CYS A 218 -12.66 4.97 6.94
N LEU A 219 -11.81 4.48 7.84
CA LEU A 219 -12.21 3.76 9.06
C LEU A 219 -12.93 4.66 10.08
N GLU A 220 -12.67 5.97 10.05
CA GLU A 220 -13.39 6.93 10.91
C GLU A 220 -14.88 7.00 10.54
N GLN A 221 -15.22 6.72 9.28
CA GLN A 221 -16.58 6.75 8.76
C GLN A 221 -17.21 5.34 8.69
N ASN A 222 -16.41 4.31 8.42
CA ASN A 222 -16.87 2.94 8.29
C ASN A 222 -15.95 1.97 9.04
N ARG A 223 -16.37 1.56 10.25
CA ARG A 223 -15.65 0.59 11.10
C ARG A 223 -15.50 -0.81 10.49
N HIS A 224 -16.24 -1.12 9.42
CA HIS A 224 -16.23 -2.43 8.76
C HIS A 224 -15.17 -2.55 7.66
N VAL A 225 -14.41 -1.47 7.37
CA VAL A 225 -13.37 -1.47 6.31
C VAL A 225 -12.33 -2.58 6.47
N THR A 226 -11.96 -2.89 7.72
CA THR A 226 -11.03 -3.98 8.04
C THR A 226 -11.60 -5.37 7.75
N ASN A 227 -12.92 -5.54 7.69
CA ASN A 227 -13.55 -6.81 7.36
C ASN A 227 -13.33 -7.18 5.89
N ALA A 228 -13.37 -6.20 4.97
CA ALA A 228 -13.11 -6.46 3.56
C ALA A 228 -11.67 -6.94 3.33
N MET A 229 -10.70 -6.31 4.01
CA MET A 229 -9.29 -6.71 3.94
C MET A 229 -9.03 -8.10 4.55
N SER A 230 -9.59 -8.39 5.72
CA SER A 230 -9.40 -9.70 6.36
C SER A 230 -10.06 -10.83 5.56
N ALA A 231 -11.28 -10.59 5.05
CA ALA A 231 -11.97 -11.54 4.20
C ALA A 231 -11.23 -11.80 2.90
N MET A 232 -10.68 -10.76 2.27
CA MET A 232 -9.85 -10.90 1.07
C MET A 232 -8.59 -11.72 1.34
N ALA A 233 -7.84 -11.42 2.40
CA ALA A 233 -6.62 -12.16 2.75
C ALA A 233 -6.92 -13.65 2.97
N ASN A 234 -7.95 -13.95 3.76
CA ASN A 234 -8.33 -15.33 4.08
C ASN A 234 -8.90 -16.08 2.87
N ALA A 235 -9.68 -15.42 2.01
CA ALA A 235 -10.21 -16.03 0.79
C ALA A 235 -9.10 -16.33 -0.22
N CYS A 236 -8.15 -15.42 -0.40
CA CYS A 236 -6.98 -15.67 -1.26
C CYS A 236 -6.19 -16.88 -0.76
N LEU A 237 -5.94 -16.98 0.55
CA LEU A 237 -5.30 -18.15 1.15
C LEU A 237 -6.08 -19.45 0.85
N ALA A 238 -7.40 -19.42 1.01
CA ALA A 238 -8.25 -20.58 0.76
C ALA A 238 -8.21 -21.02 -0.71
N MET A 239 -8.31 -20.07 -1.66
CA MET A 239 -8.24 -20.37 -3.10
C MET A 239 -6.88 -20.95 -3.51
N LEU A 240 -5.79 -20.41 -2.95
CA LEU A 240 -4.43 -20.89 -3.20
C LEU A 240 -4.21 -22.30 -2.63
N LYS A 241 -4.63 -22.56 -1.39
CA LYS A 241 -4.56 -23.91 -0.78
C LYS A 241 -5.35 -24.95 -1.58
N ASN A 242 -6.50 -24.55 -2.12
CA ASN A 242 -7.38 -25.40 -2.92
C ASN A 242 -6.95 -25.52 -4.40
N LYS A 243 -5.78 -24.98 -4.78
CA LYS A 243 -5.24 -25.00 -6.15
C LYS A 243 -6.28 -24.59 -7.21
N ARG A 244 -7.07 -23.55 -6.92
CA ARG A 244 -8.19 -23.13 -7.79
C ARG A 244 -7.75 -22.63 -9.16
N PHE A 245 -6.51 -22.16 -9.28
CA PHE A 245 -5.98 -21.59 -10.51
C PHE A 245 -4.93 -22.53 -11.12
N SER A 246 -5.09 -22.83 -12.40
CA SER A 246 -4.10 -23.59 -13.18
C SER A 246 -2.88 -22.76 -13.56
N SER A 247 -3.06 -21.44 -13.72
CA SER A 247 -2.00 -20.51 -14.10
C SER A 247 -1.09 -20.18 -12.92
N VAL A 248 0.22 -20.37 -13.10
CA VAL A 248 1.25 -19.96 -12.12
C VAL A 248 1.22 -18.45 -11.92
N ASP A 249 0.96 -17.67 -12.98
CA ASP A 249 0.90 -16.21 -12.90
C ASP A 249 -0.31 -15.73 -12.12
N THR A 250 -1.47 -16.37 -12.30
CA THR A 250 -2.67 -16.10 -11.48
C THR A 250 -2.39 -16.46 -10.01
N ASN A 251 -1.75 -17.60 -9.73
CA ASN A 251 -1.36 -17.96 -8.36
C ASN A 251 -0.43 -16.91 -7.72
N LYS A 252 0.59 -16.43 -8.44
CA LYS A 252 1.49 -15.37 -7.95
C LYS A 252 0.74 -14.04 -7.73
N TYR A 253 -0.16 -13.68 -8.64
CA TYR A 253 -1.00 -12.48 -8.51
C TYR A 253 -1.90 -12.56 -7.26
N VAL A 254 -2.61 -13.67 -7.06
CA VAL A 254 -3.46 -13.87 -5.88
C VAL A 254 -2.64 -13.87 -4.60
N ALA A 255 -1.42 -14.40 -4.62
CA ALA A 255 -0.50 -14.32 -3.48
C ALA A 255 -0.04 -12.89 -3.19
N ARG A 256 0.21 -12.06 -4.21
CA ARG A 256 0.50 -10.62 -4.03
C ARG A 256 -0.70 -9.87 -3.47
N ALA A 257 -1.90 -10.12 -3.99
CA ALA A 257 -3.14 -9.53 -3.48
C ALA A 257 -3.40 -9.90 -2.00
N MET A 258 -3.18 -11.17 -1.64
CA MET A 258 -3.23 -11.65 -0.26
C MET A 258 -2.25 -10.90 0.65
N VAL A 259 -0.98 -10.80 0.25
CA VAL A 259 0.04 -10.10 1.05
C VAL A 259 -0.23 -8.60 1.13
N GLY A 260 -0.73 -7.99 0.06
CA GLY A 260 -1.10 -6.58 0.07
C GLY A 260 -2.22 -6.29 1.07
N ALA A 261 -3.22 -7.17 1.14
CA ALA A 261 -4.30 -7.08 2.12
C ALA A 261 -3.78 -7.25 3.55
N VAL A 262 -2.85 -8.19 3.78
CA VAL A 262 -2.17 -8.40 5.08
C VAL A 262 -1.43 -7.14 5.53
N VAL A 263 -0.61 -6.56 4.64
CA VAL A 263 0.20 -5.38 4.99
C VAL A 263 -0.71 -4.18 5.22
N LEU A 264 -1.69 -3.92 4.35
CA LEU A 264 -2.62 -2.81 4.56
C LEU A 264 -3.40 -2.96 5.86
N PHE A 265 -3.91 -4.17 6.15
CA PHE A 265 -4.61 -4.48 7.41
C PHE A 265 -3.73 -4.19 8.62
N ASP A 266 -2.46 -4.61 8.60
CA ASP A 266 -1.53 -4.36 9.70
C ASP A 266 -1.31 -2.86 9.97
N HIS A 267 -1.31 -2.02 8.93
CA HIS A 267 -1.12 -0.58 9.11
C HIS A 267 -2.30 0.11 9.81
N VAL A 268 -3.52 -0.39 9.60
CA VAL A 268 -4.76 0.31 9.99
C VAL A 268 -5.52 -0.37 11.12
N TYR A 269 -5.30 -1.67 11.36
CA TYR A 269 -5.96 -2.38 12.46
C TYR A 269 -5.27 -2.05 13.80
N PRO A 270 -6.02 -1.70 14.87
CA PRO A 270 -5.43 -1.20 16.11
C PRO A 270 -4.36 -2.09 16.75
N SER A 271 -4.56 -3.41 16.76
CA SER A 271 -3.59 -4.37 17.31
C SER A 271 -2.61 -4.93 16.27
N GLY A 272 -2.69 -4.47 15.02
CA GLY A 272 -1.95 -5.03 13.89
C GLY A 272 -2.45 -6.43 13.47
N VAL A 273 -1.78 -7.00 12.47
CA VAL A 273 -2.14 -8.31 11.90
C VAL A 273 -1.57 -9.47 12.72
N PHE A 274 -0.49 -9.24 13.47
CA PHE A 274 0.28 -10.32 14.11
C PHE A 274 -0.24 -10.75 15.50
N TYR A 275 -1.16 -9.99 16.10
CA TYR A 275 -1.71 -10.28 17.42
C TYR A 275 -3.23 -10.17 17.45
N LYS A 276 -3.91 -11.29 17.81
CA LYS A 276 -5.37 -11.41 17.95
C LYS A 276 -6.16 -10.75 16.81
N SER A 277 -5.75 -11.02 15.56
CA SER A 277 -6.39 -10.49 14.36
C SER A 277 -7.29 -11.54 13.68
N PRO A 278 -8.28 -11.13 12.87
CA PRO A 278 -9.11 -12.04 12.06
C PRO A 278 -8.38 -12.64 10.85
N VAL A 279 -7.15 -12.22 10.57
CA VAL A 279 -6.35 -12.72 9.44
C VAL A 279 -5.58 -13.97 9.88
N ASP A 280 -5.66 -15.07 9.10
CA ASP A 280 -4.87 -16.29 9.34
C ASP A 280 -3.39 -16.09 8.96
N ILE A 281 -2.71 -15.16 9.62
CA ILE A 281 -1.32 -14.79 9.31
C ILE A 281 -0.37 -15.99 9.45
N LYS A 282 -0.61 -16.88 10.42
CA LYS A 282 0.15 -18.14 10.57
C LYS A 282 -0.03 -19.04 9.36
N GLY A 283 -1.27 -19.23 8.91
CA GLY A 283 -1.59 -20.02 7.72
C GLY A 283 -1.01 -19.42 6.44
N ILE A 284 -1.04 -18.09 6.31
CA ILE A 284 -0.44 -17.36 5.18
C ILE A 284 1.07 -17.59 5.12
N ILE A 285 1.80 -17.36 6.23
CA ILE A 285 3.26 -17.55 6.28
C ILE A 285 3.62 -19.01 5.96
N LYS A 286 2.92 -19.97 6.58
CA LYS A 286 3.15 -21.40 6.34
C LYS A 286 2.88 -21.81 4.89
N PHE A 287 1.85 -21.24 4.27
CA PHE A 287 1.57 -21.48 2.85
C PHE A 287 2.69 -20.92 1.98
N LEU A 288 3.09 -19.66 2.17
CA LEU A 288 4.13 -19.02 1.36
C LEU A 288 5.48 -19.74 1.45
N LYS A 289 5.88 -20.26 2.62
CA LYS A 289 7.10 -21.08 2.76
C LYS A 289 7.09 -22.37 1.95
N LYS A 290 5.91 -22.88 1.60
CA LYS A 290 5.71 -24.14 0.88
C LYS A 290 5.12 -23.94 -0.52
N ALA A 291 5.03 -22.69 -0.98
CA ALA A 291 4.46 -22.38 -2.27
C ALA A 291 5.32 -22.98 -3.40
N GLU A 292 4.65 -23.44 -4.46
CA GLU A 292 5.32 -23.99 -5.66
C GLU A 292 5.92 -22.89 -6.55
N PHE A 293 5.81 -21.62 -6.14
CA PHE A 293 6.40 -20.45 -6.79
C PHE A 293 7.31 -19.70 -5.82
N ASP A 294 8.23 -18.88 -6.34
CA ASP A 294 9.10 -18.04 -5.52
C ASP A 294 8.28 -17.01 -4.73
N ALA A 295 8.14 -17.27 -3.43
CA ALA A 295 7.43 -16.45 -2.46
C ALA A 295 8.39 -15.73 -1.48
N VAL A 296 9.70 -15.79 -1.70
CA VAL A 296 10.70 -15.19 -0.80
C VAL A 296 10.49 -13.67 -0.71
N SER A 297 10.24 -13.03 -1.85
CA SER A 297 9.94 -11.59 -1.90
C SER A 297 8.65 -11.24 -1.15
N LEU A 298 7.63 -12.11 -1.18
CA LEU A 298 6.37 -11.90 -0.46
C LEU A 298 6.53 -12.01 1.05
N LEU A 299 7.30 -13.00 1.52
CA LEU A 299 7.67 -13.12 2.93
C LEU A 299 8.48 -11.90 3.39
N ALA A 300 9.43 -11.43 2.58
CA ALA A 300 10.18 -10.21 2.85
C ALA A 300 9.25 -8.98 2.92
N THR A 301 8.25 -8.88 2.03
CA THR A 301 7.25 -7.82 2.09
C THR A 301 6.46 -7.84 3.40
N ILE A 302 5.99 -8.99 3.88
CA ILE A 302 5.33 -9.06 5.20
C ILE A 302 6.30 -8.62 6.31
N ARG A 303 7.56 -9.07 6.27
CA ARG A 303 8.56 -8.77 7.31
C ARG A 303 8.95 -7.29 7.37
N TYR A 304 9.13 -6.65 6.23
CA TYR A 304 9.76 -5.33 6.15
C TYR A 304 8.77 -4.19 5.84
N SER A 305 7.63 -4.48 5.22
CA SER A 305 6.62 -3.46 4.87
C SER A 305 5.47 -3.37 5.89
N SER A 306 5.31 -4.36 6.77
CA SER A 306 4.33 -4.31 7.86
C SER A 306 4.77 -3.33 8.97
N LYS A 307 3.79 -2.65 9.58
CA LYS A 307 3.99 -1.65 10.64
C LYS A 307 4.37 -2.29 11.97
N ASN A 308 3.73 -3.39 12.34
CA ASN A 308 3.83 -3.96 13.69
C ASN A 308 4.77 -5.16 13.79
N PHE A 309 5.40 -5.62 12.71
CA PHE A 309 6.24 -6.83 12.73
C PHE A 309 7.36 -6.75 13.78
N LYS A 310 7.97 -5.57 13.95
CA LYS A 310 9.03 -5.32 14.93
C LYS A 310 8.54 -4.82 16.30
N HIS A 311 7.24 -4.78 16.52
CA HIS A 311 6.66 -4.31 17.79
C HIS A 311 6.84 -5.37 18.88
N GLU A 312 7.08 -4.96 20.12
CA GLU A 312 7.33 -5.85 21.26
C GLU A 312 6.16 -6.80 21.56
N THR A 313 4.95 -6.41 21.15
CA THR A 313 3.73 -7.22 21.33
C THR A 313 3.56 -8.30 20.25
N THR A 314 4.41 -8.33 19.23
CA THR A 314 4.37 -9.37 18.20
C THR A 314 4.87 -10.69 18.78
N PRO A 315 4.05 -11.77 18.78
CA PRO A 315 4.44 -13.03 19.40
C PRO A 315 5.67 -13.67 18.73
N SER A 316 6.62 -14.18 19.51
CA SER A 316 7.78 -14.92 18.98
C SER A 316 7.38 -16.08 18.07
N SER A 317 6.30 -16.78 18.45
CA SER A 317 5.71 -17.86 17.61
C SER A 317 5.31 -17.45 16.19
N ILE A 318 5.21 -16.15 15.89
CA ILE A 318 5.00 -15.60 14.55
C ILE A 318 6.35 -15.25 13.91
N THR A 319 7.23 -14.54 14.62
CA THR A 319 8.53 -14.12 14.08
C THR A 319 9.39 -15.32 13.71
N ASP A 320 9.37 -16.37 14.54
CA ASP A 320 10.12 -17.61 14.33
C ASP A 320 9.65 -18.38 13.07
N LEU A 321 8.47 -18.06 12.53
CA LEU A 321 8.03 -18.64 11.26
C LEU A 321 8.77 -18.06 10.05
N PHE A 322 9.42 -16.88 10.18
CA PHE A 322 10.18 -16.26 9.09
C PHE A 322 11.64 -16.74 9.01
N ASP A 323 12.10 -17.46 10.03
CA ASP A 323 13.41 -18.11 10.08
C ASP A 323 13.33 -19.55 9.52
#